data_AF-A0A7S3PXE3-F1
#
_entry.id   AF-A0A7S3PXE3-F1
#
_cell.length_a   1.000
_cell.length_b   1.000
_cell.length_c   1.000
_cell.angle_alpha   90.00
_cell.angle_beta   90.00
_cell.angle_gamma   90.00
#
_symmetry.space_group_name_H-M   'P 1'
#
loop_
_entity.id
_entity.type
_entity.pdbx_description
1 polymer ?
#
loop_
_entity_poly.entity_id
_entity_poly.type
_entity_poly.pdbx_seq_one_letter_code
_entity_poly.pdbx_strand_id
1 'polypeptide(L)'
;MSGKPELTDEQRERIRKSRERAMELRRKRLEQQKVEQERQAVEQRNEMKMRNSVCVAKSNVKKNNYEEEDENVELEDFEIGASQYVTKQDAKGKYCLPDGTLEVCEYTEKDNPRQSKWNKMKLYNRSEIRRRARDRWGGLEGLQEERRRRENKRSEKDMAEGYRLFKKQKK
;
A
#
# COMPACT_ATOMS: atom_id res chain seq x y z
N MET A 1 66.70 -11.38 34.08
CA MET A 1 65.90 -11.27 32.84
C MET A 1 65.55 -12.67 32.40
N SER A 2 64.37 -13.18 32.78
CA SER A 2 63.98 -14.57 32.52
C SER A 2 63.33 -14.65 31.14
N GLY A 3 64.11 -15.06 30.13
CA GLY A 3 63.63 -15.25 28.77
C GLY A 3 62.54 -16.32 28.72
N LYS A 4 61.40 -16.02 28.08
CA LYS A 4 60.34 -17.00 27.84
C LYS A 4 60.92 -18.16 27.01
N PRO A 5 60.70 -19.44 27.39
CA PRO A 5 61.17 -20.55 26.59
C PRO A 5 60.51 -20.48 25.21
N GLU A 6 61.34 -20.50 24.15
CA GLU A 6 60.85 -20.47 22.78
C GLU A 6 60.19 -21.82 22.45
N LEU A 7 58.95 -21.76 21.94
CA LEU A 7 58.21 -22.95 21.52
C LEU A 7 58.96 -23.64 20.38
N THR A 8 59.05 -24.97 20.45
CA THR A 8 59.60 -25.77 19.35
C THR A 8 58.70 -25.66 18.12
N ASP A 9 59.26 -25.87 16.92
CA ASP A 9 58.50 -25.76 15.67
C ASP A 9 57.30 -26.71 15.63
N GLU A 10 57.44 -27.91 16.20
CA GLU A 10 56.34 -28.86 16.36
C GLU A 10 55.21 -28.35 17.29
N GLN A 11 55.56 -27.66 18.37
CA GLN A 11 54.58 -27.07 19.29
C GLN A 11 53.83 -25.91 18.63
N ARG A 12 54.52 -25.07 17.85
CA ARG A 12 53.92 -23.98 17.06
C ARG A 12 52.95 -24.51 16.02
N GLU A 13 53.35 -25.58 15.32
CA GLU A 13 52.51 -26.23 14.31
C GLU A 13 51.25 -26.85 14.91
N ARG A 14 51.38 -27.48 16.09
CA ARG A 14 50.25 -28.01 16.84
C ARG A 14 49.28 -26.92 17.28
N ILE A 15 49.79 -25.79 17.75
CA ILE A 15 48.98 -24.61 18.13
C ILE A 15 48.27 -24.03 16.90
N ARG A 16 48.97 -23.92 15.75
CA ARG A 16 48.40 -23.44 14.49
C ARG A 16 47.24 -24.31 14.02
N LYS A 17 47.46 -25.63 13.92
CA LYS A 17 46.42 -26.59 13.53
C LYS A 17 45.23 -26.61 14.48
N SER A 18 45.48 -26.50 15.79
CA SER A 18 44.43 -26.40 16.81
C SER A 18 43.59 -25.13 16.62
N ARG A 19 44.24 -23.98 16.38
CA ARG A 19 43.59 -22.70 16.13
C ARG A 19 42.77 -22.71 14.83
N GLU A 20 43.30 -23.28 13.75
CA GLU A 20 42.58 -23.43 12.48
C GLU A 20 41.32 -24.27 12.65
N ARG A 21 41.43 -25.45 13.28
CA ARG A 21 40.26 -26.30 13.58
C ARG A 21 39.24 -25.58 14.45
N ALA A 22 39.67 -24.82 15.45
CA ALA A 22 38.77 -24.05 16.31
C ALA A 22 38.03 -22.95 15.52
N MET A 23 38.71 -22.26 14.61
CA MET A 23 38.10 -21.25 13.73
C MET A 23 37.11 -21.87 12.75
N GLU A 24 37.44 -23.02 12.17
CA GLU A 24 36.58 -23.75 11.24
C GLU A 24 35.31 -24.26 11.92
N LEU A 25 35.43 -24.83 13.13
CA LEU A 25 34.27 -25.23 13.94
C LEU A 25 33.37 -24.04 14.27
N ARG A 26 33.95 -22.87 14.57
CA ARG A 26 33.18 -21.65 14.83
C ARG A 26 32.44 -21.17 13.58
N ARG A 27 33.10 -21.18 12.41
CA ARG A 27 32.47 -20.80 11.13
C ARG A 27 31.31 -21.75 10.80
N LYS A 28 31.53 -23.05 10.94
CA LYS A 28 30.50 -24.08 10.69
C LYS A 28 29.30 -23.93 11.61
N ARG A 29 29.50 -23.62 12.90
CA ARG A 29 28.41 -23.34 13.84
C ARG A 29 27.61 -22.09 13.45
N LEU A 30 28.28 -21.01 13.06
CA LEU A 30 27.62 -19.78 12.61
C LEU A 30 26.81 -20.01 11.32
N GLU A 31 27.35 -20.79 10.39
CA GLU A 31 26.67 -21.15 9.15
C GLU A 31 25.44 -22.04 9.41
N GLN A 32 25.58 -23.04 10.30
CA GLN A 32 24.45 -23.85 10.75
C GLN A 32 23.37 -23.00 11.43
N GLN A 33 23.77 -22.07 12.30
CA GLN A 33 22.83 -21.17 12.97
C GLN A 33 22.12 -20.24 11.98
N LYS A 34 22.82 -19.73 10.96
CA LYS A 34 22.22 -18.90 9.91
C LYS A 34 21.20 -19.68 9.09
N VAL A 35 21.55 -20.91 8.67
CA VAL A 35 20.64 -21.80 7.93
C VAL A 35 19.43 -22.17 8.77
N GLU A 36 19.62 -22.41 10.07
CA GLU A 36 18.52 -22.72 10.99
C GLU A 36 17.61 -21.51 11.22
N GLN A 37 18.17 -20.31 11.39
CA GLN A 37 17.39 -19.06 11.46
C GLN A 37 16.60 -18.82 10.17
N GLU A 38 17.18 -19.05 9.00
CA GLU A 38 16.50 -18.91 7.72
C GLU A 38 15.37 -19.93 7.57
N ARG A 39 15.60 -21.19 7.96
CA ARG A 39 14.55 -22.23 7.99
C ARG A 39 13.42 -21.84 8.93
N GLN A 40 13.72 -21.41 10.15
CA GLN A 40 12.74 -20.94 11.13
C GLN A 40 11.97 -19.73 10.61
N ALA A 41 12.62 -18.78 9.92
CA ALA A 41 11.96 -17.62 9.32
C ALA A 41 11.00 -18.03 8.18
N VAL A 42 11.40 -18.99 7.33
CA VAL A 42 10.53 -19.54 6.28
C VAL A 42 9.36 -20.31 6.88
N GLU A 43 9.60 -21.10 7.92
CA GLU A 43 8.56 -21.86 8.64
C GLU A 43 7.58 -20.92 9.33
N GLN A 44 8.05 -19.90 10.06
CA GLN A 44 7.21 -18.85 10.65
C GLN A 44 6.41 -18.09 9.58
N ARG A 45 7.03 -17.78 8.43
CA ARG A 45 6.32 -17.14 7.31
C ARG A 45 5.22 -18.04 6.75
N ASN A 46 5.46 -19.34 6.63
CA ASN A 46 4.48 -20.31 6.15
C ASN A 46 3.39 -20.58 7.20
N GLU A 47 3.74 -20.66 8.49
CA GLU A 47 2.79 -20.77 9.58
C GLU A 47 1.90 -19.52 9.68
N MET A 48 2.45 -18.32 9.50
CA MET A 48 1.67 -17.08 9.47
C MET A 48 0.69 -17.08 8.29
N LYS A 49 1.11 -17.57 7.11
CA LYS A 49 0.22 -17.79 5.97
C LYS A 49 -0.88 -18.81 6.26
N MET A 50 -0.57 -19.92 6.92
CA MET A 50 -1.55 -20.97 7.27
C MET A 50 -2.49 -20.55 8.41
N ARG A 51 -2.02 -19.79 9.39
CA ARG A 51 -2.88 -19.21 10.43
C ARG A 51 -3.85 -18.19 9.85
N ASN A 52 -3.39 -17.38 8.91
CA ASN A 52 -4.25 -16.48 8.15
C ASN A 52 -5.27 -17.24 7.27
N SER A 53 -4.90 -18.37 6.66
CA SER A 53 -5.87 -19.17 5.88
C SER A 53 -6.90 -19.89 6.76
N VAL A 54 -6.53 -20.33 7.96
CA VAL A 54 -7.45 -21.03 8.89
C VAL A 54 -8.43 -20.09 9.58
N CYS A 55 -8.07 -18.83 9.86
CA CYS A 55 -9.04 -17.85 10.36
C CYS A 55 -10.04 -17.41 9.28
N VAL A 56 -9.64 -17.42 8.00
CA VAL A 56 -10.52 -17.14 6.83
C VAL A 56 -11.55 -18.26 6.59
N ALA A 57 -11.19 -19.53 6.82
CA ALA A 57 -12.10 -20.66 6.58
C ALA A 57 -13.33 -20.72 7.51
N LYS A 58 -13.28 -20.13 8.71
CA LYS A 58 -14.38 -20.18 9.70
C LYS A 58 -15.44 -19.08 9.53
N SER A 59 -15.13 -18.02 8.79
CA SER A 59 -16.05 -16.92 8.44
C SER A 59 -16.86 -17.20 7.16
N ASN A 60 -16.57 -18.31 6.48
CA ASN A 60 -16.91 -18.52 5.08
C ASN A 60 -18.33 -19.06 4.78
N VAL A 61 -19.30 -18.89 5.70
CA VAL A 61 -20.71 -19.21 5.39
C VAL A 61 -21.49 -17.99 4.90
N LYS A 62 -21.09 -16.75 5.22
CA LYS A 62 -21.74 -15.54 4.66
C LYS A 62 -20.80 -14.32 4.66
N LYS A 63 -19.97 -14.15 3.64
CA LYS A 63 -19.61 -12.85 3.05
C LYS A 63 -18.63 -13.04 1.88
N ASN A 64 -18.92 -12.36 0.78
CA ASN A 64 -18.23 -12.45 -0.50
C ASN A 64 -16.77 -11.93 -0.40
N ASN A 65 -15.80 -12.78 -0.69
CA ASN A 65 -14.72 -12.65 -1.71
C ASN A 65 -14.06 -11.28 -2.04
N TYR A 66 -13.85 -10.35 -1.10
CA TYR A 66 -13.23 -9.03 -1.41
C TYR A 66 -12.10 -8.55 -0.48
N GLU A 67 -11.41 -9.42 0.28
CA GLU A 67 -10.45 -8.96 1.30
C GLU A 67 -8.97 -9.38 1.10
N GLU A 68 -8.60 -10.13 0.05
CA GLU A 68 -7.21 -10.62 -0.09
C GLU A 68 -6.28 -9.80 -1.02
N GLU A 69 -6.74 -8.69 -1.61
CA GLU A 69 -5.93 -7.86 -2.55
C GLU A 69 -5.34 -6.56 -1.96
N ASP A 70 -5.34 -6.37 -0.63
CA ASP A 70 -5.08 -5.04 -0.04
C ASP A 70 -3.58 -4.66 0.11
N GLU A 71 -2.63 -5.61 0.03
CA GLU A 71 -1.21 -5.30 0.28
C GLU A 71 -0.43 -4.70 -0.91
N ASN A 72 -0.99 -4.70 -2.14
CA ASN A 72 -0.30 -4.15 -3.32
C ASN A 72 -1.21 -3.27 -4.19
N VAL A 73 -2.05 -2.46 -3.56
CA VAL A 73 -2.88 -1.48 -4.27
C VAL A 73 -2.02 -0.25 -4.57
N GLU A 74 -1.69 -0.03 -5.85
CA GLU A 74 -1.03 1.19 -6.31
C GLU A 74 -1.86 2.42 -5.88
N LEU A 75 -1.32 3.30 -5.03
CA LEU A 75 -2.01 4.50 -4.57
C LEU A 75 -1.62 5.69 -5.43
N GLU A 76 -2.58 6.56 -5.75
CA GLU A 76 -2.28 7.84 -6.39
C GLU A 76 -1.71 8.84 -5.36
N ASP A 77 -0.94 9.83 -5.84
CA ASP A 77 -0.28 10.84 -4.99
C ASP A 77 -1.23 11.53 -4.00
N PHE A 78 -2.47 11.83 -4.40
CA PHE A 78 -3.44 12.49 -3.53
C PHE A 78 -4.06 11.57 -2.47
N GLU A 79 -3.82 10.26 -2.56
CA GLU A 79 -4.25 9.27 -1.58
C GLU A 79 -3.19 9.03 -0.50
N ILE A 80 -1.91 9.24 -0.82
CA ILE A 80 -0.79 9.03 0.10
C ILE A 80 -0.93 10.01 1.29
N GLY A 81 -1.04 9.47 2.50
CA GLY A 81 -1.22 10.25 3.73
C GLY A 81 -2.62 10.87 3.90
N ALA A 82 -3.57 10.58 2.99
CA ALA A 82 -4.93 11.08 3.10
C ALA A 82 -5.75 10.25 4.12
N SER A 83 -6.85 10.84 4.62
CA SER A 83 -7.78 10.13 5.50
C SER A 83 -8.39 8.91 4.83
N GLN A 84 -8.72 7.89 5.64
CA GLN A 84 -9.49 6.70 5.25
C GLN A 84 -10.84 7.05 4.61
N TYR A 85 -11.41 8.22 4.91
CA TYR A 85 -12.69 8.63 4.37
C TYR A 85 -12.56 9.67 3.24
N VAL A 86 -13.53 9.66 2.33
CA VAL A 86 -13.65 10.58 1.20
C VAL A 86 -15.01 11.27 1.26
N THR A 87 -15.05 12.58 1.04
CA THR A 87 -16.32 13.33 0.98
C THR A 87 -17.05 13.03 -0.33
N LYS A 88 -18.38 13.27 -0.37
CA LYS A 88 -19.17 13.15 -1.62
C LYS A 88 -18.55 13.95 -2.78
N GLN A 89 -18.09 15.18 -2.50
CA GLN A 89 -17.49 16.04 -3.50
C GLN A 89 -16.19 15.46 -4.05
N ASP A 90 -15.30 14.98 -3.16
CA ASP A 90 -14.04 14.36 -3.57
C ASP A 90 -14.25 13.06 -4.34
N ALA A 91 -15.25 12.25 -3.98
CA ALA A 91 -15.60 11.02 -4.70
C ALA A 91 -16.04 11.32 -6.15
N LYS A 92 -16.82 12.39 -6.37
CA LYS A 92 -17.23 12.82 -7.71
C LYS A 92 -16.09 13.45 -8.51
N GLY A 93 -15.26 14.26 -7.84
CA GLY A 93 -14.19 15.04 -8.46
C GLY A 93 -12.96 14.20 -8.79
N LYS A 94 -12.37 13.55 -7.77
CA LYS A 94 -11.13 12.80 -7.88
C LYS A 94 -11.37 11.42 -8.49
N TYR A 95 -12.37 10.69 -8.00
CA TYR A 95 -12.65 9.31 -8.45
C TYR A 95 -13.68 9.22 -9.58
N CYS A 96 -14.14 10.36 -10.11
CA CYS A 96 -15.05 10.44 -11.24
C CYS A 96 -16.37 9.66 -11.09
N LEU A 97 -16.80 9.34 -9.87
CA LEU A 97 -18.00 8.54 -9.62
C LEU A 97 -19.29 9.37 -9.75
N PRO A 98 -20.35 8.85 -10.42
CA PRO A 98 -21.64 9.51 -10.48
C PRO A 98 -22.45 9.30 -9.18
N ASP A 99 -23.43 10.17 -8.92
CA ASP A 99 -24.25 10.14 -7.69
C ASP A 99 -24.92 8.77 -7.48
N GLY A 100 -25.48 8.16 -8.53
CA GLY A 100 -26.12 6.84 -8.41
C GLY A 100 -25.17 5.72 -7.98
N THR A 101 -23.85 5.84 -8.21
CA THR A 101 -22.89 4.87 -7.64
C THR A 101 -22.61 5.16 -6.18
N LEU A 102 -22.62 6.43 -5.78
CA LEU A 102 -22.37 6.83 -4.39
C LEU A 102 -23.55 6.49 -3.48
N GLU A 103 -24.77 6.46 -4.01
CA GLU A 103 -25.98 6.11 -3.25
C GLU A 103 -26.00 4.66 -2.76
N VAL A 104 -25.30 3.77 -3.46
CA VAL A 104 -25.17 2.35 -3.06
C VAL A 104 -23.92 2.07 -2.22
N CYS A 105 -23.05 3.07 -2.01
CA CYS A 105 -21.88 2.95 -1.14
C CYS A 105 -22.27 3.08 0.34
N GLU A 106 -21.50 2.44 1.22
CA GLU A 106 -21.63 2.69 2.66
C GLU A 106 -21.07 4.09 3.00
N TYR A 107 -21.77 4.82 3.88
CA TYR A 107 -21.33 6.13 4.33
C TYR A 107 -21.71 6.41 5.78
N THR A 108 -20.90 7.28 6.41
CA THR A 108 -21.24 7.92 7.68
C THR A 108 -21.59 9.38 7.44
N GLU A 109 -22.61 9.87 8.16
CA GLU A 109 -22.96 11.29 8.15
C GLU A 109 -22.29 12.05 9.30
N LYS A 110 -21.83 13.25 9.02
CA LYS A 110 -21.29 14.20 9.98
C LYS A 110 -21.85 15.60 9.72
N ASP A 111 -21.86 16.45 10.72
CA ASP A 111 -22.21 17.86 10.52
C ASP A 111 -21.21 18.50 9.55
N ASN A 112 -21.71 19.42 8.72
CA ASN A 112 -20.87 20.10 7.77
C ASN A 112 -19.87 21.00 8.53
N PRO A 113 -18.56 20.85 8.31
CA PRO A 113 -17.53 21.55 9.09
C PRO A 113 -17.55 23.07 8.87
N ARG A 114 -18.14 23.56 7.79
CA ARG A 114 -18.32 24.99 7.54
C ARG A 114 -19.50 25.57 8.28
N GLN A 115 -20.62 24.83 8.35
CA GLN A 115 -21.81 25.26 9.05
C GLN A 115 -22.73 24.08 9.39
N SER A 116 -22.98 23.83 10.68
CA SER A 116 -23.74 22.66 11.14
C SER A 116 -25.20 22.63 10.70
N LYS A 117 -25.80 23.80 10.42
CA LYS A 117 -27.18 23.91 9.90
C LYS A 117 -27.32 23.48 8.44
N TRP A 118 -26.21 23.33 7.70
CA TRP A 118 -26.26 22.85 6.32
C TRP A 118 -26.49 21.35 6.27
N ASN A 119 -26.78 20.85 5.07
CA ASN A 119 -26.91 19.41 4.85
C ASN A 119 -25.67 18.67 5.37
N LYS A 120 -25.92 17.56 6.07
CA LYS A 120 -24.88 16.72 6.64
C LYS A 120 -23.90 16.25 5.54
N MET A 121 -22.62 16.25 5.89
CA MET A 121 -21.55 15.75 5.05
C MET A 121 -21.55 14.22 5.08
N LYS A 122 -21.57 13.61 3.89
CA LYS A 122 -21.38 12.16 3.72
C LYS A 122 -19.90 11.83 3.58
N LEU A 123 -19.44 10.88 4.38
CA LEU A 123 -18.09 10.34 4.40
C LEU A 123 -18.13 8.86 3.97
N TYR A 124 -17.50 8.56 2.83
CA TYR A 124 -17.44 7.22 2.24
C TYR A 124 -16.07 6.58 2.52
N ASN A 125 -15.99 5.25 2.55
CA ASN A 125 -14.70 4.57 2.69
C ASN A 125 -13.87 4.71 1.41
N ARG A 126 -12.63 5.19 1.53
CA ARG A 126 -11.73 5.43 0.38
C ARG A 126 -11.44 4.16 -0.41
N SER A 127 -11.23 3.02 0.24
CA SER A 127 -10.91 1.76 -0.47
C SER A 127 -12.08 1.29 -1.34
N GLU A 128 -13.30 1.39 -0.82
CA GLU A 128 -14.53 1.07 -1.57
C GLU A 128 -14.71 2.02 -2.77
N ILE A 129 -14.51 3.32 -2.56
CA ILE A 129 -14.60 4.34 -3.61
C ILE A 129 -13.55 4.11 -4.71
N ARG A 130 -12.30 3.82 -4.33
CA ARG A 130 -11.21 3.51 -5.25
C ARG A 130 -11.56 2.29 -6.11
N ARG A 131 -12.00 1.20 -5.47
CA ARG A 131 -12.39 -0.03 -6.15
C ARG A 131 -13.49 0.23 -7.18
N ARG A 132 -14.62 0.84 -6.75
CA ARG A 132 -15.74 1.14 -7.67
C ARG A 132 -15.35 2.06 -8.82
N ALA A 133 -14.41 2.98 -8.59
CA ALA A 133 -13.91 3.85 -9.64
C ALA A 133 -13.09 3.07 -10.67
N ARG A 134 -12.17 2.20 -10.21
CA ARG A 134 -11.38 1.33 -11.09
C ARG A 134 -12.26 0.36 -11.86
N ASP A 135 -13.23 -0.29 -11.19
CA ASP A 135 -14.18 -1.20 -11.84
C ASP A 135 -14.95 -0.50 -12.95
N ARG A 136 -15.40 0.74 -12.71
CA ARG A 136 -16.17 1.54 -13.68
C ARG A 136 -15.35 1.95 -14.90
N TRP A 137 -14.09 2.33 -14.70
CA TRP A 137 -13.27 2.96 -15.74
C TRP A 137 -12.20 2.04 -16.33
N GLY A 138 -12.18 0.76 -15.95
CA GLY A 138 -11.22 -0.20 -16.49
C GLY A 138 -9.82 -0.08 -15.88
N GLY A 139 -9.75 0.15 -14.57
CA GLY A 139 -8.50 0.26 -13.82
C GLY A 139 -8.08 1.70 -13.50
N LEU A 140 -6.83 1.85 -13.05
CA LEU A 140 -6.25 3.15 -12.69
C LEU A 140 -6.05 4.05 -13.92
N GLU A 141 -5.50 3.50 -15.01
CA GLU A 141 -5.24 4.24 -16.25
C GLU A 141 -6.51 4.85 -16.84
N GLY A 142 -7.58 4.06 -16.96
CA GLY A 142 -8.85 4.55 -17.50
C GLY A 142 -9.52 5.61 -16.61
N LEU A 143 -9.35 5.53 -15.28
CA LEU A 143 -9.80 6.56 -14.36
C LEU A 143 -9.02 7.87 -14.55
N GLN A 144 -7.70 7.81 -14.76
CA GLN A 144 -6.86 8.97 -15.04
C GLN A 144 -7.25 9.61 -16.37
N GLU A 145 -7.50 8.82 -17.40
CA GLU A 145 -7.94 9.32 -18.70
C GLU A 145 -9.31 9.99 -18.63
N GLU A 146 -10.27 9.41 -17.90
CA GLU A 146 -11.56 10.05 -17.67
C GLU A 146 -11.41 11.40 -16.94
N ARG A 147 -10.49 11.51 -15.99
CA ARG A 147 -10.20 12.78 -15.31
C ARG A 147 -9.66 13.81 -16.29
N ARG A 148 -8.70 13.43 -17.13
CA ARG A 148 -8.13 14.27 -18.20
C ARG A 148 -9.20 14.72 -19.19
N ARG A 149 -10.06 13.81 -19.62
CA ARG A 149 -11.19 14.10 -20.52
C ARG A 149 -12.15 15.13 -19.92
N ARG A 150 -12.48 15.01 -18.63
CA ARG A 150 -13.33 16.00 -17.92
C ARG A 150 -12.65 17.36 -17.80
N GLU A 151 -11.34 17.38 -17.61
CA GLU A 151 -10.55 18.62 -17.55
C GLU A 151 -10.49 19.31 -18.90
N ASN A 152 -10.11 18.59 -19.96
CA ASN A 152 -10.09 19.13 -21.33
C ASN A 152 -11.45 19.73 -21.71
N LYS A 153 -12.55 19.03 -21.40
CA LYS A 153 -13.91 19.53 -21.65
C LYS A 153 -14.25 20.81 -20.87
N ARG A 154 -13.68 21.03 -19.67
CA ARG A 154 -13.83 22.29 -18.94
C ARG A 154 -13.02 23.39 -19.63
N SER A 155 -11.74 23.12 -19.91
CA SER A 155 -10.84 24.06 -20.58
C SER A 155 -11.37 24.53 -21.94
N GLU A 156 -11.93 23.62 -22.75
CA GLU A 156 -12.57 23.95 -24.03
C GLU A 156 -13.78 24.89 -23.86
N LYS A 157 -14.61 24.65 -22.85
CA LYS A 157 -15.77 25.51 -22.56
C LYS A 157 -15.32 26.88 -22.08
N ASP A 158 -14.36 26.93 -21.18
CA ASP A 158 -13.82 28.17 -20.64
C ASP A 158 -13.16 29.00 -21.75
N MET A 159 -12.40 28.37 -22.64
CA MET A 159 -11.82 29.02 -23.83
C MET A 159 -12.91 29.55 -24.78
N ALA A 160 -13.94 28.75 -25.05
CA ALA A 160 -15.05 29.16 -25.91
C ALA A 160 -15.84 30.32 -25.31
N GLU A 161 -16.07 30.32 -23.99
CA GLU A 161 -16.74 31.41 -23.27
C GLU A 161 -15.90 32.68 -23.28
N GLY A 162 -14.60 32.57 -23.00
CA GLY A 162 -13.67 33.69 -23.10
C GLY A 162 -13.68 34.31 -24.50
N TYR A 163 -13.61 33.49 -25.55
CA TYR A 163 -13.68 33.97 -26.92
C TYR A 163 -15.01 34.69 -27.24
N ARG A 164 -16.15 34.19 -26.73
CA ARG A 164 -17.46 34.85 -26.88
C ARG A 164 -17.49 36.22 -26.22
N LEU A 165 -16.93 36.35 -25.02
CA LEU A 165 -16.84 37.63 -24.30
C LEU A 165 -16.00 38.65 -25.07
N PHE A 166 -14.82 38.25 -25.55
CA PHE A 166 -13.96 39.13 -26.37
C PHE A 166 -14.63 39.58 -27.67
N LYS A 167 -15.35 38.69 -28.36
CA LYS A 167 -16.05 39.04 -29.60
C LYS A 167 -17.20 40.02 -29.36
N LYS A 168 -17.88 39.95 -28.20
CA LYS A 168 -18.97 40.85 -27.83
C LYS A 168 -18.48 42.29 -27.58
N GLN A 169 -17.27 42.46 -27.06
CA GLN A 169 -16.69 43.78 -26.75
C GLN A 169 -16.18 44.53 -27.99
N LYS A 170 -15.98 43.85 -29.13
CA LYS A 170 -15.51 44.46 -30.38
C LYS A 170 -16.63 45.00 -31.29
N LYS A 171 -17.89 44.94 -30.85
CA LYS A 171 -19.06 45.55 -31.51
C LYS A 171 -19.53 46.72 -30.67
#